data_AF-A0A4T2BRV4-F1
#
_entry.id   AF-A0A4T2BRV4-F1
#
_cell.length_a   1.000
_cell.length_b   1.000
_cell.length_c   1.000
_cell.angle_alpha   90.00
_cell.angle_beta   90.00
_cell.angle_gamma   90.00
#
_symmetry.space_group_name_H-M   'P 1'
#
loop_
_entity.id
_entity.type
_entity.pdbx_description
1 polymer ?
#
loop_
_entity_poly.entity_id
_entity_poly.type
_entity_poly.pdbx_seq_one_letter_code
_entity_poly.pdbx_strand_id
1 'polypeptide(L)'
;MLASAAGNALVIGGVTHERHDGDPKMEAELQSVRAELARLIELFDEFGIDDDLTSTLEIDDKTKRMLLALHEGVLQDHPVRGTSDGTGRYDIALGVYKIMVIVMPAEEEGYWQIVDPFDPTKRDRFRIYRLDESGSPEPMEWGTVYEAMTSEDMASVLNLRLRGIVAAYVALEDRSAALNKANLMLLQLLSAADSASEEHHRAYLLQGSTDLCKWLLGEDPDSLIHRINWWQIQHRLGTLSDADRRDIRAARRSLNRDDTQAGLLEACLLILLKDVNELDLVISELGDDKVAMLQSWPVWVLANPGSRICADVPL
;
A
#
# COMPACT_ATOMS: atom_id res chain seq x y z
N MET A 1 -34.35 -25.45 15.41
CA MET A 1 -34.62 -24.13 16.01
C MET A 1 -35.61 -24.31 17.15
N LEU A 2 -35.38 -23.59 18.27
CA LEU A 2 -36.30 -23.35 19.40
C LEU A 2 -36.52 -24.50 20.40
N ALA A 3 -35.56 -24.67 21.32
CA ALA A 3 -35.83 -25.15 22.69
C ALA A 3 -34.90 -24.49 23.73
N SER A 4 -33.66 -24.11 23.35
CA SER A 4 -32.73 -23.44 24.28
C SER A 4 -33.00 -21.95 24.47
N ALA A 5 -33.74 -21.29 23.58
CA ALA A 5 -34.07 -19.87 23.71
C ALA A 5 -35.12 -19.57 24.82
N ALA A 6 -35.81 -20.59 25.35
CA ALA A 6 -36.88 -20.45 26.33
C ALA A 6 -36.51 -20.94 27.74
N GLY A 7 -35.24 -21.27 28.01
CA GLY A 7 -34.78 -21.67 29.35
C GLY A 7 -35.16 -23.09 29.80
N ASN A 8 -35.63 -23.96 28.91
CA ASN A 8 -35.95 -25.35 29.25
C ASN A 8 -34.72 -26.27 29.11
N ALA A 9 -34.60 -27.26 30.00
CA ALA A 9 -33.51 -28.24 29.99
C ALA A 9 -33.48 -29.06 28.69
N LEU A 10 -32.28 -29.32 28.19
CA LEU A 10 -32.05 -30.03 26.93
C LEU A 10 -31.98 -31.53 27.22
N VAL A 11 -32.94 -32.30 26.71
CA VAL A 11 -32.95 -33.76 26.85
C VAL A 11 -32.39 -34.38 25.58
N ILE A 12 -31.22 -35.03 25.67
CA ILE A 12 -30.61 -35.78 24.57
C ILE A 12 -30.48 -37.23 25.02
N GLY A 13 -31.04 -38.18 24.25
CA GLY A 13 -30.96 -39.61 24.55
C GLY A 13 -31.63 -40.04 25.86
N GLY A 14 -32.60 -39.27 26.36
CA GLY A 14 -33.27 -39.56 27.64
C GLY A 14 -32.52 -39.09 28.89
N VAL A 15 -31.35 -38.46 28.71
CA VAL A 15 -30.60 -37.81 29.78
C VAL A 15 -30.90 -36.31 29.74
N THR A 16 -31.43 -35.80 30.85
CA THR A 16 -31.67 -34.37 31.03
C THR A 16 -30.33 -33.71 31.32
N HIS A 17 -29.84 -32.91 30.38
CA HIS A 17 -28.72 -32.01 30.66
C HIS A 17 -29.29 -30.75 31.30
N GLU A 18 -29.03 -30.59 32.59
CA GLU A 18 -29.25 -29.31 33.26
C GLU A 18 -28.42 -28.24 32.54
N ARG A 19 -28.97 -27.03 32.45
CA ARG A 19 -28.21 -25.88 32.00
C ARG A 19 -27.08 -25.74 33.03
N HIS A 20 -25.87 -26.12 32.63
CA HIS A 20 -24.70 -25.63 33.34
C HIS A 20 -24.78 -24.12 33.16
N ASP A 21 -25.16 -23.40 34.23
CA ASP A 21 -24.84 -21.99 34.33
C ASP A 21 -23.32 -21.97 34.20
N GLY A 22 -22.86 -21.61 32.99
CA GLY A 22 -21.44 -21.42 32.74
C GLY A 22 -20.91 -20.48 33.80
N ASP A 23 -19.65 -20.64 34.21
CA ASP A 23 -19.04 -19.77 35.21
C ASP A 23 -19.35 -18.30 34.85
N PRO A 24 -20.13 -17.56 35.66
CA PRO A 24 -20.53 -16.18 35.35
C PRO A 24 -19.32 -15.27 35.12
N LYS A 25 -18.19 -15.61 35.74
CA LYS A 25 -16.92 -14.94 35.51
C LYS A 25 -16.40 -15.17 34.09
N MET A 26 -16.48 -16.42 33.60
CA MET A 26 -16.09 -16.76 32.24
C MET A 26 -17.02 -16.14 31.20
N GLU A 27 -18.32 -16.03 31.49
CA GLU A 27 -19.27 -15.29 30.64
C GLU A 27 -18.93 -13.79 30.55
N ALA A 28 -18.63 -13.15 31.69
CA ALA A 28 -18.20 -11.76 31.73
C ALA A 28 -16.86 -11.53 31.00
N GLU A 29 -15.90 -12.44 31.16
CA GLU A 29 -14.61 -12.40 30.45
C GLU A 29 -14.81 -12.52 28.93
N LEU A 30 -15.63 -13.46 28.47
CA LEU A 30 -15.96 -13.61 27.05
C LEU A 30 -16.67 -12.38 26.47
N GLN A 31 -17.58 -11.77 27.23
CA GLN A 31 -18.24 -10.53 26.81
C GLN A 31 -17.25 -9.37 26.69
N SER A 32 -16.30 -9.25 27.63
CA SER A 32 -15.24 -8.24 27.57
C SER A 32 -14.34 -8.43 26.36
N VAL A 33 -13.86 -9.65 26.11
CA VAL A 33 -13.01 -9.97 24.95
C VAL A 33 -13.75 -9.67 23.64
N ARG A 34 -15.03 -10.03 23.55
CA ARG A 34 -15.85 -9.73 22.37
C ARG A 34 -16.00 -8.23 22.12
N ALA A 35 -16.21 -7.44 23.18
CA ALA A 35 -16.31 -5.99 23.06
C ALA A 35 -14.99 -5.35 22.60
N GLU A 36 -13.85 -5.84 23.09
CA GLU A 36 -12.53 -5.38 22.65
C GLU A 36 -12.26 -5.72 21.18
N LEU A 37 -12.55 -6.95 20.76
CA LEU A 37 -12.39 -7.37 19.37
C LEU A 37 -13.27 -6.54 18.43
N ALA A 38 -14.51 -6.23 18.82
CA ALA A 38 -15.39 -5.36 18.04
C ALA A 38 -14.79 -3.97 17.82
N ARG A 39 -14.19 -3.37 18.86
CA ARG A 39 -13.51 -2.06 18.73
C ARG A 39 -12.29 -2.13 17.82
N LEU A 40 -11.52 -3.22 17.88
CA LEU A 40 -10.36 -3.39 16.98
C LEU A 40 -10.79 -3.54 15.52
N ILE A 41 -11.87 -4.28 15.26
CA ILE A 41 -12.47 -4.40 13.92
C ILE A 41 -12.90 -3.02 13.41
N GLU A 42 -13.67 -2.28 14.22
CA GLU A 42 -14.10 -0.92 13.87
C GLU A 42 -12.92 0.01 13.56
N LEU A 43 -11.82 -0.12 14.32
CA LEU A 43 -10.60 0.66 14.07
C LEU A 43 -9.94 0.29 12.74
N PHE A 44 -9.82 -0.99 12.42
CA PHE A 44 -9.22 -1.44 11.17
C PHE A 44 -10.10 -1.08 9.95
N ASP A 45 -11.42 -1.19 10.09
CA ASP A 45 -12.40 -0.69 9.12
C ASP A 45 -12.25 0.82 8.92
N GLU A 46 -12.14 1.57 10.01
CA GLU A 46 -11.93 3.02 9.97
C GLU A 46 -10.64 3.37 9.23
N PHE A 47 -9.54 2.64 9.42
CA PHE A 47 -8.30 2.81 8.66
C PHE A 47 -8.33 2.23 7.24
N GLY A 48 -9.41 1.54 6.85
CA GLY A 48 -9.53 0.88 5.55
C GLY A 48 -8.53 -0.25 5.33
N ILE A 49 -8.18 -0.98 6.40
CA ILE A 49 -7.30 -2.15 6.36
C ILE A 49 -8.15 -3.37 5.98
N ASP A 50 -7.77 -4.06 4.91
CA ASP A 50 -8.50 -5.24 4.44
C ASP A 50 -8.42 -6.41 5.42
N ASP A 51 -9.53 -7.13 5.61
CA ASP A 51 -9.64 -8.30 6.51
C ASP A 51 -8.51 -9.32 6.29
N ASP A 52 -8.16 -9.57 5.03
CA ASP A 52 -7.09 -10.49 4.64
C ASP A 52 -5.73 -10.09 5.25
N LEU A 53 -5.46 -8.79 5.38
CA LEU A 53 -4.24 -8.24 6.00
C LEU A 53 -4.28 -8.35 7.53
N THR A 54 -5.46 -8.32 8.14
CA THR A 54 -5.61 -8.41 9.60
C THR A 54 -5.45 -9.85 10.12
N SER A 55 -5.74 -10.84 9.27
CA SER A 55 -5.76 -12.26 9.64
C SER A 55 -4.38 -12.83 10.04
N THR A 56 -3.30 -12.16 9.64
CA THR A 56 -1.91 -12.56 9.90
C THR A 56 -1.22 -11.75 10.99
N LEU A 57 -1.91 -10.77 11.59
CA LEU A 57 -1.31 -9.87 12.58
C LEU A 57 -1.20 -10.54 13.95
N GLU A 58 0.03 -10.54 14.48
CA GLU A 58 0.28 -10.86 15.88
C GLU A 58 0.17 -9.59 16.72
N ILE A 59 -0.88 -9.51 17.55
CA ILE A 59 -1.16 -8.37 18.42
C ILE A 59 -0.84 -8.76 19.87
N ASP A 60 0.26 -8.23 20.41
CA ASP A 60 0.58 -8.37 21.83
C ASP A 60 -0.27 -7.43 22.72
N ASP A 61 -0.26 -7.66 24.03
CA ASP A 61 -1.05 -6.87 24.99
C ASP A 61 -0.69 -5.38 25.02
N LYS A 62 0.53 -5.02 24.63
CA LYS A 62 0.97 -3.61 24.58
C LYS A 62 0.35 -2.93 23.35
N THR A 63 0.45 -3.59 22.21
CA THR A 63 -0.09 -3.18 20.92
C THR A 63 -1.61 -3.10 20.98
N LYS A 64 -2.26 -4.09 21.57
CA LYS A 64 -3.70 -4.08 21.81
C LYS A 64 -4.15 -2.84 22.59
N ARG A 65 -3.48 -2.50 23.69
CA ARG A 65 -3.80 -1.31 24.49
C ARG A 65 -3.61 -0.02 23.69
N MET A 66 -2.56 0.05 22.88
CA MET A 66 -2.31 1.19 21.99
C MET A 66 -3.41 1.33 20.93
N LEU A 67 -3.80 0.23 20.28
CA LEU A 67 -4.89 0.21 19.30
C LEU A 67 -6.22 0.64 19.93
N LEU A 68 -6.54 0.14 21.14
CA LEU A 68 -7.75 0.57 21.83
C LEU A 68 -7.74 2.07 22.20
N ALA A 69 -6.57 2.65 22.51
CA ALA A 69 -6.44 4.09 22.71
C ALA A 69 -6.60 4.89 21.39
N LEU A 70 -6.14 4.35 20.26
CA LEU A 70 -6.37 4.93 18.94
C LEU A 70 -7.83 4.92 18.53
N HIS A 71 -8.58 3.85 18.88
CA HIS A 71 -10.02 3.79 18.64
C HIS A 71 -10.75 4.97 19.26
N GLU A 72 -10.40 5.35 20.50
CA GLU A 72 -10.97 6.53 21.15
C GLU A 72 -10.58 7.83 20.43
N GLY A 73 -9.33 7.98 20.00
CA GLY A 73 -8.86 9.20 19.34
C GLY A 73 -9.34 9.39 17.90
N VAL A 74 -9.36 8.33 17.10
CA VAL A 74 -9.61 8.38 15.64
C VAL A 74 -11.10 8.30 15.32
N LEU A 75 -11.84 7.33 15.88
CA LEU A 75 -13.27 7.18 15.54
C LEU A 75 -14.14 8.23 16.19
N GLN A 76 -13.77 8.69 17.38
CA GLN A 76 -14.60 9.67 18.09
C GLN A 76 -14.18 11.11 17.77
N ASP A 77 -13.13 11.33 16.96
CA ASP A 77 -12.48 12.63 16.72
C ASP A 77 -12.17 13.37 18.04
N HIS A 78 -11.88 12.59 19.10
CA HIS A 78 -11.57 13.13 20.43
C HIS A 78 -10.07 13.37 20.55
N PRO A 79 -9.66 14.57 20.99
CA PRO A 79 -8.27 14.82 21.29
C PRO A 79 -7.74 13.84 22.35
N VAL A 80 -6.57 13.25 22.11
CA VAL A 80 -5.91 12.35 23.04
C VAL A 80 -4.81 13.08 23.81
N ARG A 81 -4.65 12.77 25.10
CA ARG A 81 -3.57 13.37 25.89
C ARG A 81 -2.20 12.92 25.36
N GLY A 82 -1.27 13.85 25.26
CA GLY A 82 0.12 13.53 24.94
C GLY A 82 1.11 14.57 25.42
N THR A 83 2.39 14.25 25.35
CA THR A 83 3.49 15.12 25.76
C THR A 83 3.76 16.21 24.72
N SER A 84 4.31 17.36 25.14
CA SER A 84 4.57 18.55 24.31
C SER A 84 5.41 18.33 23.05
N ASP A 85 6.12 17.21 22.97
CA ASP A 85 7.07 16.90 21.92
C ASP A 85 6.49 15.80 21.02
N GLY A 86 5.96 16.18 19.86
CA GLY A 86 5.62 15.20 18.81
C GLY A 86 4.43 15.58 17.94
N THR A 87 4.67 16.41 16.92
CA THR A 87 3.78 16.55 15.77
C THR A 87 4.41 15.92 14.54
N GLY A 88 3.57 15.47 13.60
CA GLY A 88 4.00 14.91 12.32
C GLY A 88 3.68 13.43 12.17
N ARG A 89 4.43 12.77 11.28
CA ARG A 89 4.24 11.35 10.95
C ARG A 89 4.59 10.47 12.14
N TYR A 90 3.68 9.57 12.51
CA TYR A 90 3.89 8.57 13.54
C TYR A 90 3.53 7.18 13.00
N ASP A 91 4.47 6.25 13.15
CA ASP A 91 4.35 4.88 12.64
C ASP A 91 4.08 3.93 13.83
N ILE A 92 2.89 3.33 13.83
CA ILE A 92 2.38 2.48 14.90
C ILE A 92 2.70 1.03 14.53
N ALA A 93 3.73 0.47 15.14
CA ALA A 93 4.20 -0.88 14.82
C ALA A 93 3.18 -1.98 15.21
N LEU A 94 2.96 -2.90 14.27
CA LEU A 94 2.14 -4.11 14.37
C LEU A 94 2.98 -5.31 13.87
N GLY A 95 3.94 -5.74 14.69
CA GLY A 95 4.94 -6.73 14.28
C GLY A 95 5.84 -6.19 13.18
N VAL A 96 5.84 -6.85 12.01
CA VAL A 96 6.58 -6.39 10.81
C VAL A 96 5.84 -5.31 10.02
N TYR A 97 4.56 -5.08 10.34
CA TYR A 97 3.71 -4.08 9.74
C TYR A 97 3.61 -2.82 10.59
N LYS A 98 2.98 -1.79 10.04
CA LYS A 98 2.68 -0.56 10.75
C LYS A 98 1.40 0.10 10.24
N ILE A 99 0.75 0.87 11.11
CA ILE A 99 -0.26 1.86 10.74
C ILE A 99 0.40 3.23 10.78
N MET A 100 0.27 4.00 9.70
CA MET A 100 0.78 5.37 9.66
C MET A 100 -0.33 6.34 10.04
N VAL A 101 -0.02 7.26 10.96
CA VAL A 101 -0.89 8.38 11.30
C VAL A 101 -0.12 9.69 11.27
N ILE A 102 -0.85 10.80 11.18
CA ILE A 102 -0.32 12.14 11.46
C ILE A 102 -0.86 12.59 12.81
N VAL A 103 0.04 13.01 13.69
CA VAL A 103 -0.30 13.60 14.99
C VAL A 103 -0.17 15.12 14.90
N MET A 104 -1.22 15.84 15.27
CA MET A 104 -1.31 17.30 15.21
C MET A 104 -1.75 17.86 16.57
N PRO A 105 -1.38 19.09 16.93
CA PRO A 105 -1.85 19.69 18.18
C PRO A 105 -3.36 19.90 18.11
N ALA A 106 -4.07 19.58 19.19
CA ALA A 106 -5.48 19.95 19.32
C ALA A 106 -5.63 21.41 19.80
N GLU A 107 -6.87 21.92 19.80
CA GLU A 107 -7.16 23.25 20.35
C GLU A 107 -6.87 23.32 21.86
N GLU A 108 -7.06 22.22 22.59
CA GLU A 108 -6.76 22.13 24.02
C GLU A 108 -5.29 21.78 24.25
N GLU A 109 -4.60 22.58 25.07
CA GLU A 109 -3.20 22.37 25.41
C GLU A 109 -2.98 21.01 26.09
N GLY A 110 -1.97 20.26 25.62
CA GLY A 110 -1.68 18.91 26.12
C GLY A 110 -2.50 17.79 25.46
N TYR A 111 -3.33 18.12 24.46
CA TYR A 111 -4.05 17.15 23.65
C TYR A 111 -3.64 17.20 22.18
N TRP A 112 -3.83 16.08 21.49
CA TRP A 112 -3.44 15.86 20.11
C TRP A 112 -4.58 15.27 19.31
N GLN A 113 -4.67 15.66 18.04
CA GLN A 113 -5.51 15.03 17.04
C GLN A 113 -4.70 14.00 16.27
N ILE A 114 -5.30 12.84 16.03
CA ILE A 114 -4.72 11.76 15.24
C ILE A 114 -5.50 11.66 13.94
N VAL A 115 -4.80 11.75 12.82
CA VAL A 115 -5.39 11.72 11.48
C VAL A 115 -4.80 10.58 10.68
N ASP A 116 -5.66 9.79 10.02
CA ASP A 116 -5.23 8.90 8.94
C ASP A 116 -4.96 9.74 7.69
N PRO A 117 -3.70 9.81 7.21
CA PRO A 117 -3.38 10.67 6.08
C PRO A 117 -3.84 10.09 4.73
N PHE A 118 -4.24 8.82 4.67
CA PHE A 118 -4.75 8.20 3.45
C PHE A 118 -6.27 8.32 3.31
N ASP A 119 -6.96 8.71 4.39
CA ASP A 119 -8.40 8.92 4.38
C ASP A 119 -8.77 10.11 3.47
N PRO A 120 -9.54 9.88 2.39
CA PRO A 120 -9.91 10.95 1.46
C PRO A 120 -10.75 12.05 2.11
N THR A 121 -11.44 11.75 3.22
CA THR A 121 -12.30 12.72 3.93
C THR A 121 -11.53 13.65 4.85
N LYS A 122 -10.26 13.36 5.14
CA LYS A 122 -9.41 14.11 6.10
C LYS A 122 -8.26 14.86 5.42
N ARG A 123 -8.22 14.90 4.08
CA ARG A 123 -7.13 15.52 3.30
C ARG A 123 -7.01 17.03 3.49
N ASP A 124 -8.10 17.70 3.81
CA ASP A 124 -8.12 19.15 4.09
C ASP A 124 -7.48 19.50 5.44
N ARG A 125 -7.26 18.50 6.31
CA ARG A 125 -6.69 18.69 7.65
C ARG A 125 -5.18 18.88 7.66
N PHE A 126 -4.46 18.56 6.58
CA PHE A 126 -3.01 18.70 6.51
C PHE A 126 -2.52 19.13 5.12
N ARG A 127 -1.33 19.73 5.08
CA ARG A 127 -0.63 20.07 3.83
C ARG A 127 0.73 19.39 3.81
N ILE A 128 1.12 18.93 2.63
CA ILE A 128 2.44 18.33 2.40
C ILE A 128 3.39 19.46 2.02
N TYR A 129 4.54 19.49 2.66
CA TYR A 129 5.61 20.45 2.35
C TYR A 129 6.83 19.67 1.88
N ARG A 130 7.52 20.21 0.87
CA ARG A 130 8.89 19.81 0.55
C ARG A 130 9.86 20.79 1.20
N LEU A 131 11.06 20.34 1.54
CA LEU A 131 12.14 21.24 1.91
C LEU A 131 12.87 21.65 0.64
N ASP A 132 13.08 22.95 0.46
CA ASP A 132 13.96 23.45 -0.60
C ASP A 132 15.45 23.16 -0.28
N GLU A 133 16.35 23.54 -1.18
CA GLU A 133 17.80 23.36 -0.99
C GLU A 133 18.36 24.07 0.25
N SER A 134 17.62 25.06 0.78
CA SER A 134 17.96 25.80 2.01
C SER A 134 17.34 25.19 3.27
N GLY A 135 16.54 24.12 3.14
CA GLY A 135 15.80 23.50 4.23
C GLY A 135 14.52 24.23 4.60
N SER A 136 14.03 25.16 3.77
CA SER A 136 12.80 25.90 4.01
C SER A 136 11.59 25.12 3.47
N PRO A 137 10.47 25.05 4.21
CA PRO A 137 9.29 24.33 3.77
C PRO A 137 8.54 25.09 2.67
N GLU A 138 8.40 24.48 1.50
CA GLU A 138 7.55 24.92 0.40
C GLU A 138 6.31 24.02 0.30
N PRO A 139 5.08 24.57 0.31
CA PRO A 139 3.88 23.76 0.17
C PRO A 139 3.86 23.07 -1.19
N MET A 140 3.66 21.76 -1.17
CA MET A 140 3.37 21.00 -2.39
C MET A 140 1.87 21.13 -2.67
N GLU A 141 1.49 22.13 -3.47
CA GLU A 141 0.09 22.40 -3.80
C GLU A 141 -0.56 21.26 -4.64
N TRP A 142 0.22 20.31 -5.15
CA TRP A 142 -0.22 19.30 -6.13
C TRP A 142 0.28 17.88 -5.84
N GLY A 143 0.58 17.58 -4.57
CA GLY A 143 1.02 16.25 -4.12
C GLY A 143 -0.08 15.49 -3.39
N THR A 144 -0.11 14.18 -3.56
CA THR A 144 -0.84 13.23 -2.71
C THR A 144 0.03 12.81 -1.52
N VAL A 145 -0.59 12.26 -0.47
CA VAL A 145 0.12 11.65 0.67
C VAL A 145 1.13 10.58 0.24
N TYR A 146 0.87 9.90 -0.88
CA TYR A 146 1.72 8.82 -1.35
C TYR A 146 3.11 9.31 -1.77
N GLU A 147 3.26 10.57 -2.21
CA GLU A 147 4.58 11.11 -2.53
C GLU A 147 5.51 11.24 -1.31
N ALA A 148 4.98 11.18 -0.09
CA ALA A 148 5.79 11.16 1.14
C ALA A 148 6.26 9.75 1.55
N MET A 149 5.95 8.74 0.74
CA MET A 149 6.19 7.33 1.02
C MET A 149 7.35 6.77 0.22
N THR A 150 8.20 5.99 0.89
CA THR A 150 9.18 5.14 0.21
C THR A 150 8.57 3.78 -0.16
N SER A 151 9.20 3.03 -1.05
CA SER A 151 8.77 1.65 -1.35
C SER A 151 8.88 0.73 -0.13
N GLU A 152 9.88 0.95 0.74
CA GLU A 152 10.02 0.23 2.02
C GLU A 152 8.86 0.54 2.98
N ASP A 153 8.45 1.81 3.04
CA ASP A 153 7.28 2.19 3.81
C ASP A 153 6.02 1.51 3.26
N MET A 154 5.79 1.56 1.95
CA MET A 154 4.60 0.94 1.33
C MET A 154 4.56 -0.59 1.54
N ALA A 155 5.73 -1.24 1.61
CA ALA A 155 5.81 -2.68 1.85
C ALA A 155 5.36 -3.09 3.27
N SER A 156 5.20 -2.14 4.20
CA SER A 156 4.87 -2.41 5.60
C SER A 156 3.68 -1.59 6.16
N VAL A 157 3.25 -0.52 5.50
CA VAL A 157 2.08 0.28 5.94
C VAL A 157 0.77 -0.38 5.51
N LEU A 158 -0.13 -0.61 6.46
CA LEU A 158 -1.42 -1.29 6.21
C LEU A 158 -2.54 -0.35 5.74
N ASN A 159 -2.57 0.89 6.24
CA ASN A 159 -3.66 1.83 5.98
C ASN A 159 -3.43 2.69 4.73
N LEU A 160 -2.76 2.17 3.71
CA LEU A 160 -2.48 2.92 2.47
C LEU A 160 -3.76 3.27 1.67
N ARG A 161 -4.87 2.56 1.89
CA ARG A 161 -6.15 2.72 1.17
C ARG A 161 -6.02 2.76 -0.35
N LEU A 162 -5.24 1.83 -0.92
CA LEU A 162 -4.92 1.79 -2.35
C LEU A 162 -6.14 1.68 -3.27
N ARG A 163 -7.30 1.20 -2.79
CA ARG A 163 -8.56 1.24 -3.54
C ARG A 163 -8.95 2.66 -3.98
N GLY A 164 -8.54 3.68 -3.22
CA GLY A 164 -8.79 5.09 -3.50
C GLY A 164 -7.63 5.81 -4.21
N ILE A 165 -6.56 5.10 -4.63
CA ILE A 165 -5.34 5.74 -5.16
C ILE A 165 -5.61 6.51 -6.45
N VAL A 166 -6.39 5.96 -7.37
CA VAL A 166 -6.75 6.63 -8.64
C VAL A 166 -7.51 7.92 -8.36
N ALA A 167 -8.48 7.89 -7.44
CA ALA A 167 -9.23 9.08 -7.04
C ALA A 167 -8.32 10.15 -6.41
N ALA A 168 -7.21 9.75 -5.76
CA ALA A 168 -6.22 10.69 -5.25
C ALA A 168 -5.56 11.51 -6.37
N TYR A 169 -5.12 10.84 -7.44
CA TYR A 169 -4.47 11.51 -8.56
C TYR A 169 -5.46 12.24 -9.48
N VAL A 170 -6.68 11.72 -9.64
CA VAL A 170 -7.75 12.41 -10.39
C VAL A 170 -8.14 13.75 -9.76
N ALA A 171 -8.04 13.87 -8.43
CA ALA A 171 -8.36 15.10 -7.72
C ALA A 171 -7.32 16.22 -7.86
N LEU A 172 -6.15 15.94 -8.46
CA LEU A 172 -5.11 16.95 -8.68
C LEU A 172 -5.49 17.86 -9.86
N GLU A 173 -5.28 19.17 -9.69
CA GLU A 173 -5.63 20.17 -10.69
C GLU A 173 -4.74 20.11 -11.94
N ASP A 174 -3.42 19.93 -11.77
CA ASP A 174 -2.49 19.78 -12.88
C ASP A 174 -2.53 18.35 -13.41
N ARG A 175 -3.18 18.18 -14.56
CA ARG A 175 -3.33 16.88 -15.20
C ARG A 175 -2.01 16.24 -15.60
N SER A 176 -1.07 17.01 -16.14
CA SER A 176 0.21 16.47 -16.62
C SER A 176 1.07 16.01 -15.44
N ALA A 177 1.16 16.84 -14.39
CA ALA A 177 1.85 16.47 -13.17
C ALA A 177 1.22 15.24 -12.51
N ALA A 178 -0.11 15.14 -12.49
CA ALA A 178 -0.82 13.99 -11.92
C ALA A 178 -0.48 12.67 -12.61
N LEU A 179 -0.48 12.65 -13.95
CA LEU A 179 -0.15 11.44 -14.72
C LEU A 179 1.30 11.01 -14.51
N ASN A 180 2.24 11.97 -14.49
CA ASN A 180 3.65 11.69 -14.23
C ASN A 180 3.88 11.12 -12.82
N LYS A 181 3.27 11.74 -11.80
CA LYS A 181 3.35 11.27 -10.41
C LYS A 181 2.73 9.89 -10.24
N ALA A 182 1.56 9.66 -10.84
CA ALA A 182 0.93 8.35 -10.82
C ALA A 182 1.78 7.27 -11.48
N ASN A 183 2.48 7.59 -12.58
CA ASN A 183 3.40 6.64 -13.20
C ASN A 183 4.60 6.34 -12.29
N LEU A 184 5.16 7.34 -11.60
CA LEU A 184 6.23 7.12 -10.61
C LEU A 184 5.74 6.29 -9.41
N MET A 185 4.56 6.60 -8.89
CA MET A 185 3.92 5.87 -7.80
C MET A 185 3.66 4.42 -8.18
N LEU A 186 3.23 4.16 -9.42
CA LEU A 186 3.09 2.81 -9.94
C LEU A 186 4.42 2.03 -9.84
N LEU A 187 5.54 2.66 -10.21
CA LEU A 187 6.86 2.01 -10.08
C LEU A 187 7.22 1.78 -8.61
N GLN A 188 6.91 2.71 -7.70
CA GLN A 188 7.13 2.53 -6.26
C GLN A 188 6.30 1.38 -5.68
N LEU A 189 5.04 1.24 -6.08
CA LEU A 189 4.17 0.13 -5.67
C LEU A 189 4.69 -1.22 -6.18
N LEU A 190 5.21 -1.27 -7.41
CA LEU A 190 5.85 -2.48 -7.93
C LEU A 190 7.10 -2.85 -7.13
N SER A 191 7.97 -1.88 -6.83
CA SER A 191 9.14 -2.09 -5.96
C SER A 191 8.76 -2.55 -4.56
N ALA A 192 7.70 -1.98 -3.98
CA ALA A 192 7.17 -2.37 -2.68
C ALA A 192 6.62 -3.79 -2.73
N ALA A 193 5.87 -4.15 -3.77
CA ALA A 193 5.34 -5.49 -3.97
C ALA A 193 6.44 -6.54 -4.10
N ASP A 194 7.55 -6.21 -4.76
CA ASP A 194 8.71 -7.11 -4.87
C ASP A 194 9.45 -7.30 -3.54
N SER A 195 9.30 -6.35 -2.60
CA SER A 195 9.94 -6.38 -1.27
C SER A 195 9.01 -6.87 -0.15
N ALA A 196 7.71 -7.00 -0.42
CA ALA A 196 6.73 -7.43 0.55
C ALA A 196 6.96 -8.89 0.96
N SER A 197 6.97 -9.15 2.27
CA SER A 197 7.22 -10.49 2.82
C SER A 197 5.99 -11.41 2.72
N GLU A 198 4.79 -10.85 2.88
CA GLU A 198 3.54 -11.64 2.87
C GLU A 198 2.79 -11.47 1.54
N GLU A 199 2.25 -12.59 1.04
CA GLU A 199 1.55 -12.63 -0.25
C GLU A 199 0.28 -11.78 -0.26
N HIS A 200 -0.45 -11.68 0.85
CA HIS A 200 -1.65 -10.85 0.93
C HIS A 200 -1.33 -9.36 0.76
N HIS A 201 -0.26 -8.86 1.40
CA HIS A 201 0.17 -7.47 1.26
C HIS A 201 0.76 -7.19 -0.12
N ARG A 202 1.52 -8.15 -0.66
CA ARG A 202 1.99 -8.11 -2.04
C ARG A 202 0.82 -8.02 -3.03
N ALA A 203 -0.22 -8.84 -2.87
CA ALA A 203 -1.40 -8.81 -3.71
C ALA A 203 -2.15 -7.47 -3.62
N TYR A 204 -2.26 -6.91 -2.41
CA TYR A 204 -2.83 -5.59 -2.18
C TYR A 204 -2.07 -4.48 -2.93
N LEU A 205 -0.73 -4.47 -2.87
CA LEU A 205 0.12 -3.53 -3.61
C LEU A 205 0.00 -3.69 -5.13
N LEU A 206 -0.06 -4.93 -5.62
CA LEU A 206 -0.27 -5.23 -7.04
C LEU A 206 -1.67 -4.85 -7.52
N GLN A 207 -2.68 -4.92 -6.67
CA GLN A 207 -4.03 -4.44 -6.99
C GLN A 207 -4.03 -2.92 -7.17
N GLY A 208 -3.42 -2.17 -6.23
CA GLY A 208 -3.24 -0.72 -6.38
C GLY A 208 -2.47 -0.35 -7.65
N SER A 209 -1.41 -1.10 -7.97
CA SER A 209 -0.63 -0.96 -9.21
C SER A 209 -1.50 -1.20 -10.46
N THR A 210 -2.34 -2.24 -10.42
CA THR A 210 -3.26 -2.60 -11.51
C THR A 210 -4.26 -1.49 -11.78
N ASP A 211 -4.88 -0.94 -10.74
CA ASP A 211 -5.89 0.10 -10.87
C ASP A 211 -5.28 1.41 -11.42
N LEU A 212 -4.10 1.79 -10.92
CA LEU A 212 -3.38 2.96 -11.40
C LEU A 212 -2.90 2.81 -12.85
N CYS A 213 -2.38 1.64 -13.22
CA CYS A 213 -1.91 1.36 -14.58
C CYS A 213 -3.06 1.34 -15.60
N LYS A 214 -4.20 0.73 -15.26
CA LYS A 214 -5.39 0.74 -16.12
C LYS A 214 -5.89 2.15 -16.38
N TRP A 215 -5.88 2.99 -15.35
CA TRP A 215 -6.25 4.38 -15.49
C TRP A 215 -5.27 5.14 -16.40
N LEU A 216 -3.95 5.00 -16.20
CA LEU A 216 -2.92 5.59 -17.06
C LEU A 216 -3.05 5.16 -18.53
N LEU A 217 -3.36 3.88 -18.79
CA LEU A 217 -3.64 3.37 -20.13
C LEU A 217 -4.94 3.91 -20.74
N GLY A 218 -5.92 4.26 -19.90
CA GLY A 218 -7.14 4.92 -20.36
C GLY A 218 -6.89 6.37 -20.80
N GLU A 219 -5.92 7.03 -20.18
CA GLU A 219 -5.52 8.41 -20.48
C GLU A 219 -4.60 8.51 -21.69
N ASP A 220 -3.65 7.57 -21.81
CA ASP A 220 -2.76 7.45 -22.96
C ASP A 220 -2.60 5.97 -23.37
N PRO A 221 -3.49 5.47 -24.26
CA PRO A 221 -3.47 4.09 -24.72
C PRO A 221 -2.25 3.72 -25.57
N ASP A 222 -1.62 4.72 -26.21
CA ASP A 222 -0.49 4.52 -27.13
C ASP A 222 0.86 4.57 -26.41
N SER A 223 0.89 5.01 -25.15
CA SER A 223 2.09 5.01 -24.31
C SER A 223 2.69 3.62 -24.16
N LEU A 224 3.87 3.41 -24.77
CA LEU A 224 4.65 2.19 -24.60
C LEU A 224 5.10 2.00 -23.14
N ILE A 225 5.36 3.09 -22.41
CA ILE A 225 5.75 3.05 -20.99
C ILE A 225 4.61 2.43 -20.16
N HIS A 226 3.38 2.90 -20.36
CA HIS A 226 2.22 2.36 -19.63
C HIS A 226 1.97 0.89 -20.00
N ARG A 227 2.17 0.50 -21.26
CA ARG A 227 2.07 -0.91 -21.70
C ARG A 227 3.16 -1.79 -21.10
N ILE A 228 4.40 -1.31 -21.00
CA ILE A 228 5.49 -1.99 -20.30
C ILE A 228 5.13 -2.21 -18.84
N ASN A 229 4.62 -1.19 -18.15
CA ASN A 229 4.19 -1.29 -16.76
C ASN A 229 3.02 -2.29 -16.61
N TRP A 230 2.09 -2.32 -17.55
CA TRP A 230 1.03 -3.33 -17.58
C TRP A 230 1.59 -4.76 -17.69
N TRP A 231 2.50 -5.00 -18.63
CA TRP A 231 3.13 -6.32 -18.79
C TRP A 231 3.98 -6.72 -17.58
N GLN A 232 4.62 -5.76 -16.91
CA GLN A 232 5.31 -5.98 -15.64
C GLN A 232 4.37 -6.46 -14.53
N ILE A 233 3.17 -5.87 -14.43
CA ILE A 233 2.13 -6.32 -13.49
C ILE A 233 1.68 -7.74 -13.85
N GLN A 234 1.34 -7.99 -15.12
CA GLN A 234 0.92 -9.31 -15.58
C GLN A 234 2.00 -10.38 -15.33
N HIS A 235 3.28 -10.04 -15.47
CA HIS A 235 4.38 -10.94 -15.16
C HIS A 235 4.41 -11.30 -13.66
N ARG A 236 4.25 -10.31 -12.78
CA ARG A 236 4.22 -10.51 -11.31
C ARG A 236 2.99 -11.30 -10.85
N LEU A 237 1.85 -11.11 -11.51
CA LEU A 237 0.62 -11.87 -11.26
C LEU A 237 0.67 -13.29 -11.88
N GLY A 238 1.68 -13.61 -12.68
CA GLY A 238 1.75 -14.89 -13.40
C GLY A 238 0.75 -15.02 -14.54
N THR A 239 0.14 -13.92 -14.99
CA THR A 239 -0.93 -13.86 -16.00
C THR A 239 -0.46 -13.38 -17.38
N LEU A 240 0.84 -13.11 -17.56
CA LEU A 240 1.42 -12.69 -18.84
C LEU A 240 1.27 -13.78 -19.91
N SER A 241 0.36 -13.56 -20.86
CA SER A 241 -0.06 -14.53 -21.85
C SER A 241 0.84 -14.59 -23.09
N ASP A 242 0.64 -15.59 -23.94
CA ASP A 242 1.30 -15.66 -25.25
C ASP A 242 0.88 -14.52 -26.19
N ALA A 243 -0.33 -13.97 -26.01
CA ALA A 243 -0.76 -12.79 -26.75
C ALA A 243 0.07 -11.57 -26.34
N ASP A 244 0.23 -11.36 -25.02
CA ASP A 244 1.08 -10.29 -24.50
C ASP A 244 2.52 -10.44 -25.01
N ARG A 245 3.07 -11.66 -25.02
CA ARG A 245 4.41 -11.92 -25.56
C ARG A 245 4.53 -11.64 -27.06
N ARG A 246 3.46 -11.77 -27.85
CA ARG A 246 3.46 -11.35 -29.26
C ARG A 246 3.44 -9.83 -29.37
N ASP A 247 2.66 -9.18 -28.53
CA ASP A 247 2.55 -7.71 -28.51
C ASP A 247 3.87 -7.05 -28.06
N ILE A 248 4.55 -7.62 -27.05
CA ILE A 248 5.88 -7.18 -26.63
C ILE A 248 6.88 -7.28 -27.79
N ARG A 249 6.88 -8.39 -28.55
CA ARG A 249 7.74 -8.55 -29.74
C ARG A 249 7.35 -7.59 -30.88
N ALA A 250 6.07 -7.27 -31.02
CA ALA A 250 5.63 -6.27 -32.00
C ALA A 250 6.12 -4.87 -31.60
N ALA A 251 5.94 -4.49 -30.33
CA ALA A 251 6.42 -3.23 -29.78
C ALA A 251 7.94 -3.06 -29.92
N ARG A 252 8.72 -4.11 -29.63
CA ARG A 252 10.18 -4.12 -29.83
C ARG A 252 10.56 -3.81 -31.29
N ARG A 253 9.86 -4.40 -32.26
CA ARG A 253 10.12 -4.19 -33.70
C ARG A 253 9.72 -2.80 -34.18
N SER A 254 8.80 -2.13 -33.50
CA SER A 254 8.36 -0.77 -33.83
C SER A 254 9.15 0.32 -33.14
N LEU A 255 10.13 -0.01 -32.30
CA LEU A 255 10.97 0.99 -31.64
C LEU A 255 11.73 1.81 -32.69
N ASN A 256 11.67 3.14 -32.54
CA ASN A 256 12.49 4.04 -33.32
C ASN A 256 13.92 4.03 -32.75
N ARG A 257 14.86 3.45 -33.48
CA ARG A 257 16.27 3.33 -33.03
C ARG A 257 16.99 4.66 -32.87
N ASP A 258 16.46 5.73 -33.46
CA ASP A 258 17.01 7.08 -33.32
C ASP A 258 16.56 7.76 -32.02
N ASP A 259 15.62 7.18 -31.27
CA ASP A 259 15.20 7.67 -29.97
C ASP A 259 16.26 7.36 -28.89
N THR A 260 16.59 8.38 -28.10
CA THR A 260 17.56 8.29 -27.00
C THR A 260 17.15 7.26 -25.93
N GLN A 261 15.85 6.99 -25.78
CA GLN A 261 15.29 6.01 -24.85
C GLN A 261 15.11 4.60 -25.45
N ALA A 262 15.33 4.44 -26.77
CA ALA A 262 15.03 3.19 -27.47
C ALA A 262 15.71 1.97 -26.84
N GLY A 263 17.00 2.08 -26.51
CA GLY A 263 17.76 0.98 -25.91
C GLY A 263 17.26 0.57 -24.52
N LEU A 264 16.80 1.54 -23.71
CA LEU A 264 16.22 1.26 -22.38
C LEU A 264 14.88 0.57 -22.50
N LEU A 265 14.02 1.06 -23.40
CA LEU A 265 12.73 0.44 -23.69
C LEU A 265 12.92 -0.96 -24.26
N GLU A 266 13.89 -1.15 -25.17
CA GLU A 266 14.24 -2.47 -25.70
C GLU A 266 14.68 -3.43 -24.59
N ALA A 267 15.54 -2.99 -23.67
CA ALA A 267 15.96 -3.78 -22.52
C ALA A 267 14.77 -4.19 -21.64
N CYS A 268 13.85 -3.28 -21.32
CA CYS A 268 12.62 -3.59 -20.58
C CYS A 268 11.79 -4.69 -21.25
N LEU A 269 11.61 -4.60 -22.57
CA LEU A 269 10.85 -5.58 -23.35
C LEU A 269 11.55 -6.95 -23.37
N LEU A 270 12.88 -6.98 -23.48
CA LEU A 270 13.69 -8.20 -23.46
C LEU A 270 13.64 -8.90 -22.10
N ILE A 271 13.67 -8.14 -21.00
CA ILE A 271 13.47 -8.67 -19.64
C ILE A 271 12.11 -9.38 -19.53
N LEU A 272 11.03 -8.75 -20.00
CA LEU A 272 9.68 -9.34 -20.00
C LEU A 272 9.57 -10.59 -20.89
N LEU A 273 10.35 -10.65 -21.98
CA LEU A 273 10.44 -11.83 -22.85
C LEU A 273 11.34 -12.94 -22.27
N LYS A 274 12.13 -12.65 -21.23
CA LYS A 274 13.17 -13.53 -20.67
C LYS A 274 14.25 -13.91 -21.69
N ASP A 275 14.57 -12.99 -22.60
CA ASP A 275 15.59 -13.19 -23.63
C ASP A 275 16.95 -12.65 -23.17
N VAL A 276 17.64 -13.45 -22.36
CA VAL A 276 18.88 -13.05 -21.67
C VAL A 276 20.02 -12.74 -22.65
N ASN A 277 20.16 -13.53 -23.72
CA ASN A 277 21.26 -13.37 -24.66
C ASN A 277 21.18 -12.03 -25.41
N GLU A 278 19.97 -11.67 -25.88
CA GLU A 278 19.74 -10.39 -26.55
C GLU A 278 19.81 -9.22 -25.55
N LEU A 279 19.35 -9.43 -24.32
CA LEU A 279 19.46 -8.44 -23.26
C LEU A 279 20.93 -8.09 -22.96
N ASP A 280 21.81 -9.08 -22.87
CA ASP A 280 23.24 -8.87 -22.62
C ASP A 280 23.89 -8.03 -23.73
N LEU A 281 23.50 -8.24 -25.00
CA LEU A 281 23.96 -7.44 -26.12
C LEU A 281 23.50 -5.98 -25.98
N VAL A 282 22.20 -5.77 -25.73
CA VAL A 282 21.65 -4.41 -25.54
C VAL A 282 22.31 -3.71 -24.35
N ILE A 283 22.50 -4.39 -23.22
CA ILE A 283 23.18 -3.84 -22.04
C ILE A 283 24.62 -3.46 -22.36
N SER A 284 25.35 -4.26 -23.14
CA SER A 284 26.74 -3.94 -23.52
C SER A 284 26.87 -2.69 -24.41
N GLU A 285 25.79 -2.34 -25.11
CA GLU A 285 25.69 -1.13 -25.93
C GLU A 285 25.14 0.07 -25.14
N LEU A 286 24.51 -0.17 -23.98
CA LEU A 286 24.10 0.87 -23.06
C LEU A 286 25.33 1.38 -22.29
N GLY A 287 25.50 2.71 -22.22
CA GLY A 287 26.47 3.30 -21.31
C GLY A 287 26.10 3.07 -19.84
N ASP A 288 27.10 3.10 -18.95
CA ASP A 288 26.96 2.82 -17.52
C ASP A 288 25.81 3.58 -16.86
N ASP A 289 25.61 4.86 -17.19
CA ASP A 289 24.52 5.69 -16.66
C ASP A 289 23.13 5.13 -16.98
N LYS A 290 22.94 4.63 -18.21
CA LYS A 290 21.67 4.02 -18.63
C LYS A 290 21.46 2.66 -17.98
N VAL A 291 22.52 1.89 -17.78
CA VAL A 291 22.45 0.62 -17.04
C VAL A 291 22.06 0.87 -15.59
N ALA A 292 22.67 1.87 -14.93
CA ALA A 292 22.31 2.26 -13.57
C ALA A 292 20.84 2.71 -13.47
N MET A 293 20.36 3.48 -14.45
CA MET A 293 18.95 3.88 -14.52
C MET A 293 18.02 2.67 -14.75
N LEU A 294 18.38 1.73 -15.62
CA LEU A 294 17.59 0.51 -15.82
C LEU A 294 17.53 -0.33 -14.52
N GLN A 295 18.63 -0.41 -13.78
CA GLN A 295 18.73 -1.14 -12.52
C GLN A 295 17.90 -0.52 -11.39
N SER A 296 17.60 0.78 -11.46
CA SER A 296 16.70 1.45 -10.52
C SER A 296 15.21 1.18 -10.80
N TRP A 297 14.87 0.61 -11.96
CA TRP A 297 13.50 0.34 -12.34
C TRP A 297 13.02 -1.04 -11.87
N PRO A 298 11.74 -1.17 -11.46
CA PRO A 298 11.17 -2.45 -11.01
C PRO A 298 11.29 -3.59 -12.03
N VAL A 299 11.36 -3.28 -13.33
CA VAL A 299 11.47 -4.29 -14.37
C VAL A 299 12.74 -5.13 -14.21
N TRP A 300 13.83 -4.55 -13.70
CA TRP A 300 15.13 -5.21 -13.55
C TRP A 300 15.08 -6.42 -12.63
N VAL A 301 14.28 -6.34 -11.55
CA VAL A 301 14.10 -7.45 -10.58
C VAL A 301 13.56 -8.71 -11.26
N LEU A 302 12.82 -8.57 -12.38
CA LEU A 302 12.27 -9.71 -13.12
C LEU A 302 13.36 -10.52 -13.84
N ALA A 303 14.50 -9.91 -14.17
CA ALA A 303 15.66 -10.60 -14.73
C ALA A 303 16.61 -11.14 -13.65
N ASN A 304 16.66 -10.48 -12.49
CA ASN A 304 17.56 -10.82 -11.38
C ASN A 304 16.78 -10.99 -10.06
N PRO A 305 16.09 -12.13 -9.86
CA PRO A 305 15.36 -12.40 -8.63
C PRO A 305 16.34 -12.44 -7.44
N GLY A 306 16.32 -11.39 -6.60
CA GLY A 306 17.23 -11.23 -5.45
C GLY A 306 18.04 -9.93 -5.44
N SER A 307 18.07 -9.18 -6.54
CA SER A 307 18.63 -7.82 -6.54
C SER A 307 17.66 -6.84 -5.88
N ARG A 308 18.07 -6.22 -4.76
CA ARG A 308 17.33 -5.07 -4.20
C ARG A 308 17.57 -3.85 -5.10
N ILE A 309 16.50 -3.12 -5.42
CA ILE A 309 16.59 -1.85 -6.15
C ILE A 309 17.22 -0.83 -5.20
N CYS A 310 18.37 -0.25 -5.56
CA CYS A 310 18.93 0.88 -4.82
C CYS A 310 18.01 2.10 -5.03
N ALA A 311 17.41 2.60 -3.96
CA ALA A 311 16.47 3.73 -3.98
C ALA A 311 17.16 5.10 -4.15
N ASP A 312 18.48 5.15 -4.36
CA ASP A 312 19.26 6.39 -4.39
C ASP A 312 19.45 6.94 -5.81
N VAL A 313 18.35 7.18 -6.53
CA VAL A 313 18.38 8.10 -7.69
C VAL A 313 17.56 9.34 -7.32
N PRO A 314 18.17 10.53 -7.26
CA PRO A 314 17.42 11.76 -7.01
C PRO A 314 16.43 11.99 -8.15
N LEU A 315 15.20 12.37 -7.78
CA LEU A 315 14.16 12.85 -8.69
C LEU A 315 14.62 14.08 -9.49
#